data_AF-A0A067MSU0-F1
#
_entry.id   AF-A0A067MSU0-F1
#
_cell.length_a   1.000
_cell.length_b   1.000
_cell.length_c   1.000
_cell.angle_alpha   90.00
_cell.angle_beta   90.00
_cell.angle_gamma   90.00
#
_symmetry.space_group_name_H-M   'P 1'
#
loop_
_entity.id
_entity.type
_entity.pdbx_description
1 polymer ?
#
loop_
_entity_poly.entity_id
_entity_poly.type
_entity_poly.pdbx_seq_one_letter_code
_entity_poly.pdbx_strand_id
1 'polypeptide(L)'
;MDDLLALDITDDVGSELTPRQERILKAFQKSKESYANEIVFTPPGWYDADGDPLERLSENKDTDTFLITLRRLEFSIQRLYLQKEYEKCLERVLGFLDLLSSESFPPEGKGDAREREMLDIAMRCTIKSGNVVQAGLLADRSRPKWRSLAGIAATAGEAYIVAQRPRDAITAILLALHLRGVSYPHLKLLARAFSLRETQLLAAGVTPLKKTDAGTDFNSDSDSTTPSELEAVQALYRICREGTERVARTYAYPLFHPGPAETGESREPPPPRDITITSSMVEQWGTACGLTNDDLAYLVELCTFEAAETDGAAGDEGGKSVRLL
;
A
#
# COMPACT_ATOMS: atom_id res chain seq x y z
N MET A 1 -32.71 -16.85 -12.71
CA MET A 1 -31.81 -15.71 -12.39
C MET A 1 -32.46 -14.49 -13.02
N ASP A 2 -33.67 -14.16 -12.56
CA ASP A 2 -34.57 -13.17 -13.18
C ASP A 2 -35.30 -12.36 -12.10
N ASP A 3 -34.59 -11.99 -11.02
CA ASP A 3 -35.16 -11.26 -9.88
C ASP A 3 -34.56 -9.84 -9.72
N LEU A 4 -34.00 -9.29 -10.79
CA LEU A 4 -33.46 -7.92 -10.82
C LEU A 4 -34.13 -7.02 -11.88
N LEU A 5 -35.20 -7.49 -12.54
CA LEU A 5 -35.98 -6.69 -13.51
C LEU A 5 -37.34 -6.23 -12.99
N ALA A 6 -37.63 -6.43 -11.69
CA ALA A 6 -38.90 -6.03 -11.08
C ALA A 6 -38.77 -4.80 -10.15
N LEU A 7 -37.87 -3.87 -10.46
CA LEU A 7 -38.05 -2.47 -10.05
C LEU A 7 -38.90 -1.78 -11.13
N ASP A 8 -40.14 -2.24 -11.20
CA ASP A 8 -41.23 -1.50 -11.81
C ASP A 8 -41.45 -0.28 -10.93
N ILE A 9 -40.78 0.82 -11.27
CA ILE A 9 -41.22 2.15 -10.83
C ILE A 9 -42.52 2.38 -11.58
N THR A 10 -43.59 1.78 -11.06
CA THR A 10 -44.93 2.16 -11.42
C THR A 10 -45.09 3.58 -10.90
N ASP A 11 -44.80 4.56 -11.76
CA ASP A 11 -45.32 5.92 -11.64
C ASP A 11 -46.85 5.84 -11.80
N ASP A 12 -47.51 5.32 -10.76
CA ASP A 12 -48.92 5.52 -10.54
C ASP A 12 -49.12 6.97 -10.13
N VAL A 13 -49.17 7.87 -11.10
CA VAL A 13 -49.80 9.17 -10.90
C VAL A 13 -50.43 9.65 -12.20
N GLY A 14 -51.75 9.55 -12.27
CA GLY A 14 -52.59 10.49 -13.04
C GLY A 14 -52.50 11.90 -12.45
N SER A 15 -51.30 12.47 -12.39
CA SER A 15 -51.05 13.85 -11.97
C SER A 15 -50.61 14.64 -13.18
N GLU A 16 -51.40 15.64 -13.55
CA GLU A 16 -50.99 16.70 -14.45
C GLU A 16 -49.58 17.18 -14.01
N LEU A 17 -48.62 17.09 -14.94
CA LEU A 17 -47.27 17.59 -14.71
C LEU A 17 -47.38 19.06 -14.37
N THR A 18 -46.72 19.50 -13.30
CA THR A 18 -46.72 20.92 -12.98
C THR A 18 -46.07 21.70 -14.15
N PRO A 19 -46.48 22.96 -14.43
CA PRO A 19 -45.91 23.76 -15.51
C PRO A 19 -44.39 23.97 -15.43
N ARG A 20 -43.78 23.71 -14.26
CA ARG A 20 -42.33 23.68 -14.08
C ARG A 20 -41.71 22.38 -14.59
N GLN A 21 -42.31 21.23 -14.27
CA GLN A 21 -41.84 19.92 -14.73
C GLN A 21 -41.97 19.79 -16.25
N GLU A 22 -43.05 20.29 -16.84
CA GLU A 22 -43.20 20.34 -18.30
C GLU A 22 -42.12 21.18 -18.97
N ARG A 23 -41.78 22.34 -18.40
CA ARG A 23 -40.69 23.20 -18.92
C ARG A 23 -39.33 22.51 -18.84
N ILE A 24 -39.07 21.76 -17.77
CA ILE A 24 -37.83 21.01 -17.58
C ILE A 24 -37.75 19.84 -18.57
N LEU A 25 -38.82 19.05 -18.70
CA LEU A 25 -38.90 17.93 -19.66
C LEU A 25 -38.74 18.42 -21.10
N LYS A 26 -39.39 19.53 -21.45
CA LYS A 26 -39.28 20.14 -22.78
C LYS A 26 -37.87 20.66 -23.05
N ALA A 27 -37.22 21.28 -22.07
CA ALA A 27 -35.83 21.72 -22.19
C ALA A 27 -34.87 20.53 -22.35
N PHE A 28 -35.13 19.43 -21.63
CA PHE A 28 -34.33 18.21 -21.71
C PHE A 28 -34.50 17.48 -23.06
N GLN A 29 -35.73 17.33 -23.55
CA GLN A 29 -36.00 16.79 -24.89
C GLN A 29 -35.38 17.66 -25.98
N LYS A 30 -35.53 18.99 -25.87
CA LYS A 30 -34.91 19.93 -26.81
C LYS A 30 -33.38 19.87 -26.78
N SER A 31 -32.78 19.65 -25.61
CA SER A 31 -31.33 19.42 -25.49
C SER A 31 -30.91 18.13 -26.19
N LYS A 32 -31.62 17.02 -25.94
CA LYS A 32 -31.38 15.74 -26.63
C LYS A 32 -31.49 15.86 -28.15
N GLU A 33 -32.47 16.60 -28.65
CA GLU A 33 -32.64 16.86 -30.09
C GLU A 33 -31.53 17.77 -30.64
N SER A 34 -31.19 18.84 -29.91
CA SER A 34 -30.18 19.83 -30.34
C SER A 34 -28.78 19.23 -30.41
N TYR A 35 -28.49 18.26 -29.54
CA TYR A 35 -27.20 17.58 -29.47
C TYR A 35 -27.25 16.13 -29.99
N ALA A 36 -28.34 15.71 -30.64
CA ALA A 36 -28.52 14.33 -31.14
C ALA A 36 -27.41 13.91 -32.11
N ASN A 37 -26.84 14.87 -32.84
CA ASN A 37 -25.77 14.67 -33.82
C ASN A 37 -24.44 15.28 -33.37
N GLU A 38 -24.35 15.83 -32.16
CA GLU A 38 -23.09 16.37 -31.63
C GLU A 38 -22.24 15.20 -31.12
N ILE A 39 -21.54 14.56 -32.05
CA ILE A 39 -20.39 13.75 -31.68
C ILE A 39 -19.32 14.75 -31.26
N VAL A 40 -19.14 14.92 -29.95
CA VAL A 40 -18.00 15.68 -29.42
C VAL A 40 -16.73 14.93 -29.80
N PHE A 41 -16.19 15.24 -30.97
CA PHE A 41 -14.94 14.70 -31.45
C PHE A 41 -13.82 15.48 -30.77
N THR A 42 -13.20 14.86 -29.77
CA THR A 42 -11.99 15.38 -29.15
C THR A 42 -10.79 14.83 -29.92
N PRO A 43 -10.09 15.64 -30.75
CA PRO A 43 -8.99 15.14 -31.56
C PRO A 43 -7.90 14.53 -30.66
N PRO A 44 -7.21 13.47 -31.10
CA PRO A 44 -6.02 12.98 -30.39
C PRO A 44 -5.04 14.13 -30.15
N GLY A 45 -4.61 14.31 -28.90
CA GLY A 45 -3.73 15.41 -28.53
C GLY A 45 -4.44 16.76 -28.31
N TRP A 46 -5.78 16.82 -28.24
CA TRP A 46 -6.51 18.05 -27.84
C TRP A 46 -6.05 18.66 -26.51
N TYR A 47 -5.41 17.82 -25.69
CA TYR A 47 -4.89 18.17 -24.38
C TYR A 47 -3.37 18.47 -24.40
N ASP A 48 -2.68 18.12 -25.49
CA ASP A 48 -1.28 18.45 -25.73
C ASP A 48 -1.21 19.90 -26.27
N ALA A 49 -1.11 20.87 -25.37
CA ALA A 49 -0.81 22.24 -25.77
C ALA A 49 0.68 22.39 -26.10
N ASP A 50 1.01 23.36 -26.95
CA ASP A 50 2.41 23.65 -27.29
C ASP A 50 3.23 24.05 -26.04
N GLY A 51 4.41 23.47 -25.89
CA GLY A 51 5.37 23.76 -24.81
C GLY A 51 5.25 22.86 -23.57
N ASP A 52 6.26 22.91 -22.68
CA ASP A 52 6.28 22.09 -21.48
C ASP A 52 5.30 22.63 -20.42
N PRO A 53 4.32 21.84 -19.94
CA PRO A 53 3.39 22.29 -18.90
C PRO A 53 4.10 22.68 -17.59
N LEU A 54 5.27 22.13 -17.29
CA LEU A 54 6.04 22.46 -16.09
C LEU A 54 6.61 23.88 -16.15
N GLU A 55 7.17 24.27 -17.30
CA GLU A 55 7.69 25.63 -17.53
C GLU A 55 6.56 26.66 -17.48
N ARG A 56 5.44 26.36 -18.16
CA ARG A 56 4.28 27.27 -18.23
C ARG A 56 3.62 27.52 -16.87
N LEU A 57 3.67 26.55 -15.96
CA LEU A 57 3.17 26.73 -14.58
C LEU A 57 3.93 27.82 -13.82
N SER A 58 5.22 28.01 -14.11
CA SER A 58 6.03 29.03 -13.45
C SER A 58 5.74 30.45 -13.96
N GLU A 59 5.18 30.58 -15.17
CA GLU A 59 4.96 31.85 -15.86
C GLU A 59 3.52 32.36 -15.72
N ASN A 60 2.54 31.46 -15.61
CA ASN A 60 1.12 31.81 -15.63
C ASN A 60 0.65 32.43 -14.31
N LYS A 61 0.17 33.69 -14.40
CA LYS A 61 -0.38 34.45 -13.26
C LYS A 61 -1.90 34.42 -13.18
N ASP A 62 -2.57 33.97 -14.23
CA ASP A 62 -4.03 33.87 -14.29
C ASP A 62 -4.50 32.53 -13.71
N THR A 63 -5.49 32.57 -12.81
CA THR A 63 -5.94 31.41 -12.02
C THR A 63 -6.52 30.30 -12.91
N ASP A 64 -7.36 30.64 -13.89
CA ASP A 64 -8.01 29.64 -14.74
C ASP A 64 -6.99 28.94 -15.65
N THR A 65 -6.10 29.72 -16.26
CA THR A 65 -5.00 29.20 -17.08
C THR A 65 -4.02 28.36 -16.26
N PHE A 66 -3.73 28.77 -15.03
CA PHE A 66 -2.89 28.03 -14.09
C PHE A 66 -3.48 26.65 -13.78
N LEU A 67 -4.77 26.58 -13.40
CA LEU A 67 -5.43 25.32 -13.06
C LEU A 67 -5.51 24.34 -14.25
N ILE A 68 -5.73 24.86 -15.45
CA ILE A 68 -5.69 24.02 -16.67
C ILE A 68 -4.27 23.48 -16.90
N THR A 69 -3.25 24.33 -16.76
CA THR A 69 -1.84 23.93 -16.93
C THR A 69 -1.42 22.91 -15.85
N LEU A 70 -1.93 23.07 -14.62
CA LEU A 70 -1.70 22.15 -13.52
C LEU A 70 -2.24 20.76 -13.82
N ARG A 71 -3.50 20.66 -14.26
CA ARG A 71 -4.09 19.40 -14.69
C ARG A 71 -3.36 18.80 -15.89
N ARG A 72 -2.81 19.64 -16.77
CA ARG A 72 -1.98 19.18 -17.91
C ARG A 72 -0.70 18.51 -17.45
N LEU A 73 -0.04 19.12 -16.48
CA LEU A 73 1.15 18.53 -15.87
C LEU A 73 0.83 17.18 -15.21
N GLU A 74 -0.21 17.11 -14.37
CA GLU A 74 -0.64 15.88 -13.68
C GLU A 74 -0.92 14.74 -14.68
N PHE A 75 -1.67 15.02 -15.74
CA PHE A 75 -1.93 14.05 -16.81
C PHE A 75 -0.64 13.61 -17.51
N SER A 76 0.28 14.55 -17.80
CA SER A 76 1.54 14.22 -18.47
C SER A 76 2.40 13.27 -17.62
N ILE A 77 2.42 13.47 -16.30
CA ILE A 77 3.09 12.59 -15.33
C ILE A 77 2.45 11.20 -15.34
N GLN A 78 1.12 11.13 -15.23
CA GLN A 78 0.39 9.86 -15.25
C GLN A 78 0.60 9.12 -16.59
N ARG A 79 0.59 9.84 -17.71
CA ARG A 79 0.87 9.28 -19.04
C ARG A 79 2.26 8.68 -19.12
N LEU A 80 3.30 9.41 -18.69
CA LEU A 80 4.68 8.91 -18.67
C LEU A 80 4.81 7.65 -17.78
N TYR A 81 4.17 7.65 -16.61
CA TYR A 81 4.14 6.50 -15.72
C TYR A 81 3.51 5.26 -16.38
N LEU A 82 2.36 5.43 -17.03
CA LEU A 82 1.66 4.35 -17.73
C LEU A 82 2.43 3.85 -18.97
N GLN A 83 3.14 4.74 -19.65
CA GLN A 83 4.05 4.40 -20.76
C GLN A 83 5.36 3.74 -20.31
N LYS A 84 5.56 3.57 -18.99
CA LYS A 84 6.77 3.00 -18.37
C LYS A 84 8.02 3.83 -18.61
N GLU A 85 7.87 5.11 -18.95
CA GLU A 85 8.98 6.06 -19.06
C GLU A 85 9.35 6.59 -17.65
N TYR A 86 9.76 5.69 -16.75
CA TYR A 86 9.89 5.97 -15.32
C TYR A 86 10.93 7.04 -14.99
N GLU A 87 12.04 7.12 -15.74
CA GLU A 87 13.09 8.11 -15.51
C GLU A 87 12.62 9.53 -15.86
N LYS A 88 11.98 9.71 -17.02
CA LYS A 88 11.40 10.99 -17.42
C LYS A 88 10.23 11.39 -16.52
N CYS A 89 9.42 10.41 -16.12
CA CYS A 89 8.35 10.62 -15.15
C CYS A 89 8.92 11.12 -13.82
N LEU A 90 9.99 10.48 -13.32
CA LEU A 90 10.66 10.90 -12.09
C LEU A 90 11.19 12.32 -12.19
N GLU A 91 11.93 12.67 -13.25
CA GLU A 91 12.45 14.02 -13.48
C GLU A 91 11.33 15.07 -13.42
N ARG A 92 10.22 14.81 -14.13
CA ARG A 92 9.06 15.71 -14.18
C ARG A 92 8.37 15.84 -12.83
N VAL A 93 8.22 14.74 -12.09
CA VAL A 93 7.61 14.75 -10.75
C VAL A 93 8.50 15.46 -9.73
N LEU A 94 9.83 15.28 -9.80
CA LEU A 94 10.77 15.98 -8.93
C LEU A 94 10.71 17.49 -9.17
N GLY A 95 10.78 17.93 -10.43
CA GLY A 95 10.62 19.34 -10.77
C GLY A 95 9.29 19.90 -10.28
N PHE A 96 8.21 19.11 -10.32
CA PHE A 96 6.93 19.53 -9.80
C PHE A 96 6.87 19.60 -8.26
N LEU A 97 7.47 18.65 -7.56
CA LEU A 97 7.57 18.67 -6.10
C LEU A 97 8.37 19.88 -5.60
N ASP A 98 9.41 20.28 -6.33
CA ASP A 98 10.20 21.48 -6.03
C ASP A 98 9.38 22.76 -6.22
N LEU A 99 8.58 22.82 -7.30
CA LEU A 99 7.63 23.92 -7.50
C LEU A 99 6.57 23.97 -6.39
N LEU A 100 5.99 22.83 -5.98
CA LEU A 100 5.00 22.78 -4.90
C LEU A 100 5.55 23.29 -3.57
N SER A 101 6.84 23.06 -3.31
CA SER A 101 7.54 23.56 -2.12
C SER A 101 7.92 25.03 -2.21
N SER A 102 7.85 25.65 -3.40
CA SER A 102 8.18 27.06 -3.58
C SER A 102 7.13 27.98 -2.95
N GLU A 103 7.57 29.02 -2.25
CA GLU A 103 6.68 30.05 -1.69
C GLU A 103 5.85 30.74 -2.78
N SER A 104 6.44 30.90 -3.97
CA SER A 104 5.81 31.54 -5.14
C SER A 104 4.67 30.73 -5.76
N PHE A 105 4.52 29.45 -5.43
CA PHE A 105 3.50 28.61 -6.04
C PHE A 105 2.10 28.94 -5.50
N PRO A 106 1.09 29.14 -6.37
CA PRO A 106 -0.24 29.59 -5.97
C PRO A 106 -0.91 28.66 -4.93
N PRO A 107 -1.60 29.21 -3.92
CA PRO A 107 -2.22 28.42 -2.86
C PRO A 107 -3.31 27.48 -3.39
N GLU A 108 -4.02 27.84 -4.46
CA GLU A 108 -5.01 26.99 -5.12
C GLU A 108 -4.40 25.70 -5.69
N GLY A 109 -3.10 25.76 -6.05
CA GLY A 109 -2.33 24.61 -6.48
C GLY A 109 -1.66 23.84 -5.34
N LYS A 110 -1.52 24.44 -4.15
CA LYS A 110 -0.91 23.78 -2.98
C LYS A 110 -1.95 22.90 -2.30
N GLY A 111 -1.88 21.59 -2.55
CA GLY A 111 -2.73 20.60 -1.90
C GLY A 111 -1.89 19.49 -1.29
N ASP A 112 -2.12 19.17 -0.01
CA ASP A 112 -1.51 17.99 0.64
C ASP A 112 -1.83 16.72 -0.15
N ALA A 113 -3.06 16.59 -0.66
CA ALA A 113 -3.46 15.49 -1.53
C ALA A 113 -2.56 15.33 -2.76
N ARG A 114 -2.19 16.45 -3.38
CA ARG A 114 -1.37 16.48 -4.60
C ARG A 114 0.08 16.17 -4.30
N GLU A 115 0.67 16.78 -3.27
CA GLU A 115 2.03 16.45 -2.85
C GLU A 115 2.15 14.96 -2.51
N ARG A 116 1.15 14.40 -1.83
CA ARG A 116 1.07 12.97 -1.51
C ARG A 116 1.07 12.08 -2.74
N GLU A 117 0.23 12.40 -3.73
CA GLU A 117 0.17 11.65 -4.98
C GLU A 117 1.51 11.73 -5.73
N MET A 118 2.08 12.93 -5.83
CA MET A 118 3.37 13.13 -6.50
C MET A 118 4.51 12.39 -5.78
N LEU A 119 4.54 12.39 -4.45
CA LEU A 119 5.52 11.60 -3.67
C LEU A 119 5.36 10.09 -3.91
N ASP A 120 4.13 9.58 -3.93
CA ASP A 120 3.88 8.15 -4.19
C ASP A 120 4.32 7.74 -5.60
N ILE A 121 3.97 8.54 -6.62
CA ILE A 121 4.41 8.31 -8.00
C ILE A 121 5.94 8.37 -8.11
N ALA A 122 6.58 9.37 -7.50
CA ALA A 122 8.05 9.50 -7.51
C ALA A 122 8.73 8.27 -6.90
N MET A 123 8.27 7.80 -5.73
CA MET A 123 8.82 6.59 -5.10
C MET A 123 8.58 5.35 -5.97
N ARG A 124 7.41 5.19 -6.60
CA ARG A 124 7.19 4.07 -7.53
C ARG A 124 8.13 4.15 -8.73
N CYS A 125 8.37 5.33 -9.28
CA CYS A 125 9.33 5.52 -10.37
C CYS A 125 10.75 5.15 -9.95
N THR A 126 11.21 5.54 -8.74
CA THR A 126 12.55 5.16 -8.26
C THR A 126 12.67 3.67 -8.00
N ILE A 127 11.61 3.02 -7.49
CA ILE A 127 11.56 1.56 -7.34
C ILE A 127 11.68 0.85 -8.70
N LYS A 128 10.95 1.32 -9.72
CA LYS A 128 10.95 0.70 -11.07
C LYS A 128 12.23 0.97 -11.86
N SER A 129 12.83 2.14 -11.70
CA SER A 129 14.12 2.50 -12.34
C SER A 129 15.34 2.00 -11.56
N GLY A 130 15.17 1.58 -10.31
CA GLY A 130 16.29 1.16 -9.45
C GLY A 130 17.17 2.32 -8.97
N ASN A 131 16.65 3.56 -8.96
CA ASN A 131 17.40 4.74 -8.49
C ASN A 131 17.50 4.74 -6.96
N VAL A 132 18.57 4.10 -6.45
CA VAL A 132 18.86 3.91 -5.02
C VAL A 132 18.89 5.22 -4.25
N VAL A 133 19.50 6.26 -4.81
CA VAL A 133 19.70 7.55 -4.12
C VAL A 133 18.36 8.27 -3.94
N GLN A 134 17.61 8.45 -5.02
CA GLN A 134 16.33 9.15 -4.97
C GLN A 134 15.27 8.36 -4.19
N ALA A 135 15.32 7.02 -4.23
CA ALA A 135 14.42 6.17 -3.45
C ALA A 135 14.51 6.47 -1.94
N GLY A 136 15.73 6.57 -1.40
CA GLY A 136 15.94 6.89 0.02
C GLY A 136 15.47 8.30 0.38
N LEU A 137 15.83 9.31 -0.44
CA LEU A 137 15.49 10.71 -0.18
C LEU A 137 13.98 10.97 -0.19
N LEU A 138 13.26 10.39 -1.17
CA LEU A 138 11.81 10.52 -1.26
C LEU A 138 11.11 9.79 -0.12
N ALA A 139 11.61 8.61 0.26
CA ALA A 139 11.09 7.87 1.40
C ALA A 139 11.26 8.67 2.70
N ASP A 140 12.43 9.30 2.93
CA ASP A 140 12.67 10.17 4.08
C ASP A 140 11.71 11.38 4.09
N ARG A 141 11.53 12.04 2.92
CA ARG A 141 10.59 13.16 2.77
C ARG A 141 9.14 12.79 3.09
N SER A 142 8.76 11.54 2.83
CA SER A 142 7.40 11.05 3.10
C SER A 142 7.13 10.70 4.57
N ARG A 143 8.16 10.60 5.41
CA ARG A 143 8.09 10.13 6.80
C ARG A 143 7.04 10.80 7.70
N PRO A 144 6.85 12.14 7.66
CA PRO A 144 5.83 12.80 8.47
C PRO A 144 4.39 12.32 8.16
N LYS A 145 4.18 11.76 6.96
CA LYS A 145 2.86 11.36 6.46
C LYS A 145 2.51 9.89 6.74
N TRP A 146 3.45 9.08 7.24
CA TRP A 146 3.24 7.63 7.40
C TRP A 146 2.16 7.28 8.43
N ARG A 147 2.08 8.03 9.53
CA ARG A 147 1.16 7.75 10.64
C ARG A 147 -0.32 7.84 10.26
N SER A 148 -0.65 8.53 9.19
CA SER A 148 -2.04 8.68 8.72
C SER A 148 -2.30 7.95 7.40
N LEU A 149 -1.25 7.53 6.68
CA LEU A 149 -1.38 7.06 5.29
C LEU A 149 -0.56 5.79 5.07
N ALA A 150 -1.21 4.66 5.35
CA ALA A 150 -0.61 3.34 5.19
C ALA A 150 -0.07 3.09 3.77
N GLY A 151 -0.74 3.62 2.75
CA GLY A 151 -0.30 3.49 1.35
C GLY A 151 1.07 4.11 1.09
N ILE A 152 1.31 5.33 1.60
CA ILE A 152 2.61 5.99 1.48
C ILE A 152 3.67 5.27 2.30
N ALA A 153 3.33 4.85 3.54
CA ALA A 153 4.25 4.09 4.38
C ALA A 153 4.70 2.77 3.71
N ALA A 154 3.78 2.06 3.07
CA ALA A 154 4.08 0.84 2.31
C ALA A 154 5.01 1.11 1.12
N THR A 155 4.71 2.13 0.30
CA THR A 155 5.57 2.51 -0.84
C THR A 155 6.96 2.96 -0.36
N ALA A 156 7.03 3.72 0.74
CA ALA A 156 8.30 4.12 1.35
C ALA A 156 9.11 2.92 1.84
N GLY A 157 8.46 1.91 2.43
CA GLY A 157 9.09 0.65 2.81
C GLY A 157 9.76 -0.05 1.64
N GLU A 158 9.08 -0.15 0.50
CA GLU A 158 9.66 -0.72 -0.72
C GLU A 158 10.82 0.15 -1.26
N ALA A 159 10.69 1.47 -1.23
CA ALA A 159 11.74 2.41 -1.62
C ALA A 159 12.99 2.27 -0.73
N TYR A 160 12.86 2.10 0.58
CA TYR A 160 14.00 1.85 1.47
C TYR A 160 14.69 0.51 1.22
N ILE A 161 13.95 -0.53 0.82
CA ILE A 161 14.55 -1.80 0.40
C ILE A 161 15.44 -1.57 -0.84
N VAL A 162 14.96 -0.80 -1.82
CA VAL A 162 15.77 -0.41 -2.99
C VAL A 162 16.98 0.44 -2.57
N ALA A 163 16.79 1.35 -1.61
CA ALA A 163 17.84 2.19 -1.03
C ALA A 163 18.83 1.46 -0.09
N GLN A 164 18.70 0.13 0.07
CA GLN A 164 19.55 -0.68 0.96
C GLN A 164 19.48 -0.28 2.45
N ARG A 165 18.33 0.25 2.90
CA ARG A 165 18.08 0.71 4.28
C ARG A 165 17.02 -0.16 4.98
N PRO A 166 17.35 -1.41 5.38
CA PRO A 166 16.35 -2.36 5.85
C PRO A 166 15.66 -1.96 7.16
N ARG A 167 16.34 -1.25 8.06
CA ARG A 167 15.72 -0.81 9.33
C ARG A 167 14.59 0.19 9.10
N ASP A 168 14.85 1.22 8.28
CA ASP A 168 13.82 2.19 7.89
C ASP A 168 12.67 1.53 7.12
N ALA A 169 12.99 0.53 6.28
CA ALA A 169 11.98 -0.27 5.60
C ALA A 169 11.07 -1.02 6.59
N ILE A 170 11.65 -1.69 7.60
CA ILE A 170 10.89 -2.43 8.63
C ILE A 170 9.92 -1.48 9.34
N THR A 171 10.41 -0.34 9.84
CA THR A 171 9.56 0.68 10.51
C THR A 171 8.40 1.13 9.62
N ALA A 172 8.68 1.47 8.35
CA ALA A 172 7.65 1.95 7.43
C ALA A 172 6.58 0.86 7.13
N ILE A 173 7.01 -0.41 6.98
CA ILE A 173 6.11 -1.53 6.68
C ILE A 173 5.29 -1.94 7.92
N LEU A 174 5.88 -1.92 9.12
CA LEU A 174 5.15 -2.20 10.36
C LEU A 174 4.05 -1.16 10.60
N LEU A 175 4.34 0.12 10.36
CA LEU A 175 3.32 1.19 10.39
C LEU A 175 2.20 0.95 9.37
N ALA A 176 2.55 0.53 8.15
CA ALA A 176 1.54 0.22 7.13
C ALA A 176 0.64 -0.96 7.53
N LEU A 177 1.22 -2.01 8.12
CA LEU A 177 0.51 -3.18 8.64
C LEU A 177 -0.40 -2.80 9.83
N HIS A 178 0.07 -1.97 10.75
CA HIS A 178 -0.73 -1.50 11.87
C HIS A 178 -1.96 -0.69 11.40
N LEU A 179 -1.79 0.18 10.39
CA LEU A 179 -2.88 1.04 9.90
C LEU A 179 -3.91 0.33 9.01
N ARG A 180 -3.53 -0.71 8.27
CA ARG A 180 -4.42 -1.41 7.30
C ARG A 180 -4.69 -2.88 7.61
N GLY A 181 -4.08 -3.40 8.66
CA GLY A 181 -4.13 -4.80 8.99
C GLY A 181 -3.19 -5.66 8.14
N VAL A 182 -3.14 -6.93 8.54
CA VAL A 182 -2.25 -7.94 7.95
C VAL A 182 -2.68 -8.27 6.53
N SER A 183 -1.74 -8.23 5.60
CA SER A 183 -2.01 -8.54 4.20
C SER A 183 -0.77 -9.09 3.49
N TYR A 184 -1.01 -9.99 2.53
CA TYR A 184 0.05 -10.67 1.77
C TYR A 184 1.15 -9.73 1.23
N PRO A 185 0.83 -8.63 0.51
CA PRO A 185 1.88 -7.79 -0.08
C PRO A 185 2.77 -7.15 0.98
N HIS A 186 2.21 -6.68 2.11
CA HIS A 186 2.99 -6.01 3.15
C HIS A 186 3.84 -6.99 3.95
N LEU A 187 3.35 -8.20 4.26
CA LEU A 187 4.16 -9.23 4.92
C LEU A 187 5.31 -9.70 4.06
N LYS A 188 5.08 -9.85 2.75
CA LYS A 188 6.13 -10.19 1.79
C LYS A 188 7.22 -9.12 1.77
N LEU A 189 6.84 -7.83 1.83
CA LEU A 189 7.80 -6.73 1.93
C LEU A 189 8.56 -6.77 3.25
N LEU A 190 7.88 -7.04 4.38
CA LEU A 190 8.51 -7.13 5.70
C LEU A 190 9.55 -8.27 5.74
N ALA A 191 9.19 -9.45 5.24
CA ALA A 191 10.11 -10.59 5.11
C ALA A 191 11.31 -10.23 4.22
N ARG A 192 11.10 -9.51 3.12
CA ARG A 192 12.19 -9.04 2.25
C ARG A 192 13.12 -8.05 2.97
N ALA A 193 12.58 -7.16 3.80
CA ALA A 193 13.39 -6.22 4.59
C ALA A 193 14.25 -6.94 5.65
N PHE A 194 13.72 -7.96 6.33
CA PHE A 194 14.50 -8.80 7.24
C PHE A 194 15.59 -9.60 6.52
N SER A 195 15.27 -10.23 5.38
CA SER A 195 16.27 -10.94 4.56
C SER A 195 17.39 -10.02 4.05
N LEU A 196 17.05 -8.77 3.71
CA LEU A 196 18.03 -7.75 3.36
C LEU A 196 18.96 -7.44 4.55
N ARG A 197 18.40 -7.28 5.75
CA ARG A 197 19.19 -7.06 6.97
C ARG A 197 20.11 -8.23 7.27
N GLU A 198 19.62 -9.46 7.15
CA GLU A 198 20.42 -10.68 7.31
C GLU A 198 21.63 -10.67 6.36
N THR A 199 21.39 -10.38 5.08
CA THR A 199 22.45 -10.31 4.07
C THR A 199 23.51 -9.26 4.43
N GLN A 200 23.10 -8.10 4.94
CA GLN A 200 24.02 -7.05 5.39
C GLN A 200 24.86 -7.48 6.60
N LEU A 201 24.26 -8.17 7.57
CA LEU A 201 24.98 -8.67 8.76
C LEU A 201 26.01 -9.73 8.39
N LEU A 202 25.64 -10.67 7.51
CA LEU A 202 26.55 -11.68 6.99
C LEU A 202 27.71 -11.05 6.20
N ALA A 203 27.43 -10.04 5.37
CA ALA A 203 28.46 -9.31 4.63
C ALA A 203 29.40 -8.52 5.57
N ALA A 204 28.92 -8.08 6.73
CA ALA A 204 29.71 -7.45 7.78
C ALA A 204 30.54 -8.45 8.61
N GLY A 205 30.45 -9.76 8.31
CA GLY A 205 31.20 -10.80 9.02
C GLY A 205 30.56 -11.24 10.34
N VAL A 206 29.31 -10.88 10.60
CA VAL A 206 28.57 -11.40 11.76
C VAL A 206 28.23 -12.86 11.49
N THR A 207 28.87 -13.78 12.20
CA THR A 207 28.59 -15.21 12.10
C THR A 207 27.60 -15.65 13.18
N PRO A 208 26.70 -16.60 12.89
CA PRO A 208 25.84 -17.17 13.92
C PRO A 208 26.73 -17.84 14.98
N LEU A 209 26.35 -17.70 16.25
CA LEU A 209 26.97 -18.46 17.32
C LEU A 209 26.81 -19.95 16.99
N LYS A 210 27.94 -20.64 16.78
CA LYS A 210 27.91 -22.10 16.66
C LYS A 210 27.39 -22.61 18.00
N LYS A 211 26.13 -23.07 18.02
CA LYS A 211 25.66 -23.96 19.09
C LYS A 211 26.65 -25.10 19.13
N THR A 212 27.45 -25.16 20.17
CA THR A 212 28.34 -26.28 20.42
C THR A 212 27.46 -27.51 20.58
N ASP A 213 27.88 -28.65 20.00
CA ASP A 213 27.11 -29.91 19.92
C ASP A 213 26.86 -30.60 21.29
N ALA A 214 26.84 -29.85 22.39
CA ALA A 214 26.34 -30.34 23.65
C ALA A 214 24.81 -30.36 23.58
N GLY A 215 24.27 -31.55 23.32
CA GLY A 215 22.84 -31.82 23.37
C GLY A 215 22.25 -31.54 24.74
N THR A 216 21.81 -30.30 24.94
CA THR A 216 20.93 -29.91 26.03
C THR A 216 19.61 -29.47 25.44
N ASP A 217 18.57 -30.18 25.89
CA ASP A 217 17.16 -29.93 25.58
C ASP A 217 16.84 -28.43 25.69
N PHE A 218 16.16 -27.90 24.68
CA PHE A 218 15.82 -26.48 24.51
C PHE A 218 14.76 -25.97 25.52
N ASN A 219 14.60 -26.68 26.65
CA ASN A 219 13.54 -26.49 27.64
C ASN A 219 14.06 -26.00 29.01
N SER A 220 15.30 -25.50 29.11
CA SER A 220 15.79 -24.85 30.33
C SER A 220 15.46 -23.35 30.31
N ASP A 221 14.40 -22.97 31.03
CA ASP A 221 13.85 -21.62 31.23
C ASP A 221 14.79 -20.60 31.90
N SER A 222 16.12 -20.75 31.84
CA SER A 222 17.02 -19.98 32.72
C SER A 222 18.26 -19.35 32.08
N ASP A 223 18.53 -19.50 30.79
CA ASP A 223 19.66 -18.79 30.17
C ASP A 223 19.19 -17.48 29.52
N SER A 224 19.36 -16.41 30.29
CA SER A 224 19.18 -14.99 29.96
C SER A 224 20.12 -14.47 28.86
N THR A 225 20.50 -15.33 27.91
CA THR A 225 21.38 -14.95 26.82
C THR A 225 20.54 -14.20 25.79
N THR A 226 20.74 -12.88 25.73
CA THR A 226 20.11 -12.06 24.70
C THR A 226 20.47 -12.60 23.31
N PRO A 227 19.49 -12.83 22.43
CA PRO A 227 19.76 -13.38 21.11
C PRO A 227 20.68 -12.45 20.33
N SER A 228 21.61 -13.00 19.55
CA SER A 228 22.43 -12.18 18.65
C SER A 228 21.54 -11.49 17.60
N GLU A 229 21.96 -10.33 17.09
CA GLU A 229 21.18 -9.60 16.08
C GLU A 229 20.88 -10.47 14.85
N LEU A 230 21.83 -11.30 14.42
CA LEU A 230 21.63 -12.20 13.28
C LEU A 230 20.57 -13.28 13.57
N GLU A 231 20.62 -13.93 14.74
CA GLU A 231 19.63 -14.93 15.13
C GLU A 231 18.23 -14.33 15.27
N ALA A 232 18.14 -13.11 15.82
CA ALA A 232 16.91 -12.37 15.93
C ALA A 232 16.29 -12.04 14.56
N VAL A 233 17.09 -11.51 13.63
CA VAL A 233 16.66 -11.24 12.25
C VAL A 233 16.18 -12.52 11.56
N GLN A 234 16.91 -13.63 11.73
CA GLN A 234 16.53 -14.93 11.15
C GLN A 234 15.25 -15.50 11.75
N ALA A 235 15.01 -15.31 13.05
CA ALA A 235 13.75 -15.69 13.68
C ALA A 235 12.58 -14.88 13.12
N LEU A 236 12.70 -13.55 13.08
CA LEU A 236 11.66 -12.66 12.56
C LEU A 236 11.39 -12.87 11.07
N TYR A 237 12.42 -13.11 10.26
CA TYR A 237 12.28 -13.48 8.85
C TYR A 237 11.43 -14.74 8.67
N ARG A 238 11.71 -15.80 9.45
CA ARG A 238 10.96 -17.07 9.37
C ARG A 238 9.49 -16.86 9.70
N ILE A 239 9.20 -16.13 10.78
CA ILE A 239 7.82 -15.80 11.20
C ILE A 239 7.09 -15.05 10.10
N CYS A 240 7.70 -13.99 9.56
CA CYS A 240 7.09 -13.19 8.49
C CYS A 240 6.85 -14.01 7.21
N ARG A 241 7.81 -14.86 6.83
CA ARG A 241 7.70 -15.72 5.65
C ARG A 241 6.58 -16.73 5.79
N GLU A 242 6.49 -17.40 6.93
CA GLU A 242 5.47 -18.41 7.19
C GLU A 242 4.08 -17.81 7.22
N GLY A 243 3.92 -16.68 7.90
CA GLY A 243 2.64 -16.01 7.90
C GLY A 243 2.28 -15.41 6.53
N THR A 244 3.26 -15.02 5.71
CA THR A 244 3.03 -14.70 4.28
C THR A 244 2.45 -15.91 3.53
N GLU A 245 3.00 -17.12 3.74
CA GLU A 245 2.51 -18.35 3.13
C GLU A 245 1.10 -18.72 3.61
N ARG A 246 0.81 -18.57 4.90
CA ARG A 246 -0.54 -18.80 5.45
C ARG A 246 -1.55 -17.86 4.82
N VAL A 247 -1.22 -16.57 4.77
CA VAL A 247 -2.06 -15.55 4.14
C VAL A 247 -2.27 -15.85 2.66
N ALA A 248 -1.22 -16.24 1.94
CA ALA A 248 -1.34 -16.66 0.55
C ALA A 248 -2.30 -17.84 0.39
N ARG A 249 -2.23 -18.86 1.25
CA ARG A 249 -3.15 -20.02 1.18
C ARG A 249 -4.60 -19.63 1.46
N THR A 250 -4.84 -18.73 2.43
CA THR A 250 -6.19 -18.25 2.75
C THR A 250 -6.82 -17.49 1.59
N TYR A 251 -6.04 -16.65 0.89
CA TYR A 251 -6.54 -15.84 -0.24
C TYR A 251 -6.42 -16.50 -1.62
N ALA A 252 -5.65 -17.60 -1.75
CA ALA A 252 -5.57 -18.38 -2.98
C ALA A 252 -6.83 -19.22 -3.25
N TYR A 253 -7.79 -19.25 -2.32
CA TYR A 253 -9.13 -19.74 -2.62
C TYR A 253 -9.84 -18.73 -3.54
N PRO A 254 -10.20 -19.11 -4.78
CA PRO A 254 -10.88 -18.22 -5.68
C PRO A 254 -12.29 -17.95 -5.11
N LEU A 255 -12.50 -16.75 -4.56
CA LEU A 255 -13.80 -16.24 -4.13
C LEU A 255 -14.85 -16.18 -5.27
N PHE A 256 -14.50 -16.59 -6.49
CA PHE A 256 -15.31 -16.45 -7.70
C PHE A 256 -15.40 -17.70 -8.60
N HIS A 257 -15.08 -18.90 -8.09
CA HIS A 257 -15.47 -20.13 -8.79
C HIS A 257 -16.63 -20.83 -8.07
N PRO A 258 -17.89 -20.63 -8.50
CA PRO A 258 -18.97 -21.57 -8.22
C PRO A 258 -18.75 -22.80 -9.12
N GLY A 259 -17.67 -23.54 -8.87
CA GLY A 259 -17.46 -24.86 -9.45
C GLY A 259 -18.16 -25.91 -8.57
N PRO A 260 -18.70 -27.00 -9.15
CA PRO A 260 -19.33 -28.06 -8.37
C PRO A 260 -18.30 -28.58 -7.36
N ALA A 261 -18.76 -28.83 -6.14
CA ALA A 261 -17.97 -29.37 -5.05
C ALA A 261 -17.37 -30.72 -5.44
N GLU A 262 -16.19 -30.70 -6.06
CA GLU A 262 -15.38 -31.90 -6.28
C GLU A 262 -14.78 -32.30 -4.93
N THR A 263 -15.48 -33.23 -4.28
CA THR A 263 -14.94 -34.31 -3.44
C THR A 263 -13.61 -34.02 -2.75
N GLY A 264 -13.69 -33.39 -1.57
CA GLY A 264 -13.36 -34.10 -0.34
C GLY A 264 -11.90 -34.49 -0.05
N GLU A 265 -10.90 -34.00 -0.78
CA GLU A 265 -9.53 -34.02 -0.25
C GLU A 265 -9.35 -32.85 0.74
N SER A 266 -9.80 -33.10 1.97
CA SER A 266 -9.47 -32.31 3.14
C SER A 266 -7.95 -32.23 3.25
N ARG A 267 -7.35 -31.16 2.73
CA ARG A 267 -5.94 -30.85 3.00
C ARG A 267 -5.86 -30.58 4.49
N GLU A 268 -5.40 -31.58 5.23
CA GLU A 268 -5.15 -31.46 6.66
C GLU A 268 -4.37 -30.17 6.93
N PRO A 269 -4.81 -29.38 7.93
CA PRO A 269 -4.05 -28.21 8.33
C PRO A 269 -2.61 -28.65 8.64
N PRO A 270 -1.60 -27.84 8.26
CA PRO A 270 -0.22 -28.18 8.58
C PRO A 270 -0.11 -28.45 10.09
N PRO A 271 0.68 -29.45 10.50
CA PRO A 271 0.77 -29.82 11.91
C PRO A 271 1.13 -28.60 12.77
N PRO A 272 0.50 -28.46 13.96
CA PRO A 272 0.85 -27.39 14.89
C PRO A 272 2.33 -27.48 15.23
N ARG A 273 2.96 -26.33 15.41
CA ARG A 273 4.38 -26.28 15.81
C ARG A 273 4.51 -26.42 17.31
N ASP A 274 5.56 -27.12 17.73
CA ASP A 274 5.95 -27.29 19.14
C ASP A 274 6.58 -26.03 19.76
N ILE A 275 6.74 -24.93 19.01
CA ILE A 275 7.37 -23.70 19.52
C ILE A 275 6.31 -22.62 19.70
N THR A 276 5.91 -22.40 20.95
CA THR A 276 5.07 -21.26 21.36
C THR A 276 5.92 -19.99 21.34
N ILE A 277 5.65 -19.09 20.40
CA ILE A 277 6.32 -17.78 20.32
C ILE A 277 5.65 -16.83 21.31
N THR A 278 6.38 -16.39 22.34
CA THR A 278 5.87 -15.45 23.35
C THR A 278 6.18 -14.00 22.99
N SER A 279 5.42 -13.04 23.53
CA SER A 279 5.68 -11.61 23.33
C SER A 279 7.07 -11.20 23.78
N SER A 280 7.54 -11.74 24.91
CA SER A 280 8.91 -11.52 25.42
C SER A 280 9.99 -11.93 24.42
N MET A 281 9.81 -13.05 23.71
CA MET A 281 10.76 -13.48 22.66
C MET A 281 10.79 -12.49 21.50
N VAL A 282 9.61 -12.02 21.05
CA VAL A 282 9.51 -11.05 19.96
C VAL A 282 10.13 -9.71 20.34
N GLU A 283 9.91 -9.24 21.57
CA GLU A 283 10.53 -8.02 22.11
C GLU A 283 12.06 -8.14 22.16
N GLN A 284 12.59 -9.27 22.64
CA GLN A 284 14.03 -9.53 22.67
C GLN A 284 14.63 -9.54 21.26
N TRP A 285 13.97 -10.20 20.30
CA TRP A 285 14.43 -10.21 18.91
C TRP A 285 14.37 -8.82 18.27
N GLY A 286 13.28 -8.09 18.44
CA GLY A 286 13.16 -6.74 17.90
C GLY A 286 14.18 -5.77 18.52
N THR A 287 14.43 -5.90 19.82
CA THR A 287 15.44 -5.09 20.53
C THR A 287 16.84 -5.40 20.01
N ALA A 288 17.16 -6.68 19.82
CA ALA A 288 18.42 -7.10 19.20
C ALA A 288 18.58 -6.57 17.76
N CYS A 289 17.49 -6.40 17.03
CA CYS A 289 17.46 -5.78 15.69
C CYS A 289 17.62 -4.25 15.72
N GLY A 290 17.61 -3.62 16.90
CA GLY A 290 17.67 -2.17 17.07
C GLY A 290 16.39 -1.45 16.66
N LEU A 291 15.24 -2.10 16.79
CA LEU A 291 13.93 -1.50 16.54
C LEU A 291 13.55 -0.52 17.66
N THR A 292 12.74 0.49 17.32
CA THR A 292 12.23 1.45 18.32
C THR A 292 11.12 0.84 19.16
N ASN A 293 10.80 1.42 20.32
CA ASN A 293 9.70 0.92 21.16
C ASN A 293 8.35 0.88 20.44
N ASP A 294 8.08 1.86 19.57
CA ASP A 294 6.87 1.89 18.74
C ASP A 294 6.87 0.71 17.75
N ASP A 295 8.00 0.45 17.09
CA ASP A 295 8.16 -0.68 16.17
C ASP A 295 8.00 -2.03 16.89
N LEU A 296 8.52 -2.14 18.11
CA LEU A 296 8.39 -3.34 18.95
C LEU A 296 6.91 -3.61 19.26
N ALA A 297 6.15 -2.59 19.65
CA ALA A 297 4.73 -2.74 19.93
C ALA A 297 3.98 -3.28 18.70
N TYR A 298 4.24 -2.73 17.52
CA TYR A 298 3.63 -3.20 16.27
C TYR A 298 4.07 -4.62 15.90
N LEU A 299 5.34 -4.95 16.12
CA LEU A 299 5.88 -6.28 15.82
C LEU A 299 5.31 -7.35 16.75
N VAL A 300 5.19 -7.05 18.05
CA VAL A 300 4.56 -7.93 19.04
C VAL A 300 3.09 -8.14 18.69
N GLU A 301 2.34 -7.06 18.44
CA GLU A 301 0.94 -7.13 17.99
C GLU A 301 0.79 -8.03 16.75
N LEU A 302 1.69 -7.90 15.79
CA LEU A 302 1.71 -8.68 14.56
C LEU A 302 2.02 -10.16 14.79
N CYS A 303 2.92 -10.47 15.72
CA CYS A 303 3.44 -11.82 15.94
C CYS A 303 2.70 -12.60 17.02
N THR A 304 2.07 -11.98 18.02
CA THR A 304 1.57 -12.70 19.22
C THR A 304 0.07 -12.60 19.45
N PHE A 305 -0.72 -12.18 18.46
CA PHE A 305 -2.16 -12.04 18.65
C PHE A 305 -2.86 -13.40 18.80
N GLU A 306 -3.08 -13.81 20.05
CA GLU A 306 -3.76 -15.03 20.46
C GLU A 306 -5.18 -15.10 19.87
N ALA A 307 -5.56 -16.30 19.42
CA ALA A 307 -6.96 -16.64 19.17
C ALA A 307 -7.75 -16.32 20.43
N ALA A 308 -8.45 -15.19 20.45
CA ALA A 308 -9.70 -15.12 21.17
C ALA A 308 -10.52 -16.28 20.64
N GLU A 309 -10.54 -17.38 21.39
CA GLU A 309 -11.44 -18.50 21.18
C GLU A 309 -12.84 -17.88 21.10
N THR A 310 -13.37 -17.78 19.89
CA THR A 310 -14.79 -17.48 19.69
C THR A 310 -15.55 -18.76 20.02
N ASP A 311 -15.58 -19.10 21.30
CA ASP A 311 -16.63 -19.92 21.88
C ASP A 311 -17.88 -19.04 21.94
N GLY A 312 -18.69 -19.07 20.88
CA GLY A 312 -19.97 -18.37 20.91
C GLY A 312 -20.56 -18.03 19.55
N ALA A 313 -21.36 -18.97 19.05
CA ALA A 313 -22.64 -18.75 18.35
C ALA A 313 -22.74 -17.63 17.28
N ALA A 314 -22.91 -18.08 16.03
CA ALA A 314 -23.84 -17.55 15.03
C ALA A 314 -24.18 -16.04 15.12
N GLY A 315 -23.53 -15.24 14.28
CA GLY A 315 -23.91 -13.86 14.03
C GLY A 315 -22.97 -13.26 13.01
N ASP A 316 -23.53 -12.87 11.87
CA ASP A 316 -22.86 -12.45 10.65
C ASP A 316 -22.03 -11.15 10.81
N GLU A 317 -21.11 -10.94 9.87
CA GLU A 317 -20.27 -9.74 9.64
C GLU A 317 -19.06 -9.51 10.57
N GLY A 318 -17.97 -10.24 10.34
CA GLY A 318 -16.66 -9.92 10.91
C GLY A 318 -15.52 -10.35 9.98
N GLY A 319 -14.74 -9.39 9.49
CA GLY A 319 -13.61 -9.62 8.58
C GLY A 319 -12.65 -10.69 9.13
N LYS A 320 -12.38 -11.72 8.32
CA LYS A 320 -11.40 -12.77 8.63
C LYS A 320 -10.00 -12.14 8.75
N SER A 321 -9.61 -11.79 9.97
CA SER A 321 -8.24 -11.37 10.28
C SER A 321 -7.31 -12.56 10.08
N VAL A 322 -6.46 -12.49 9.06
CA VAL A 322 -5.49 -13.54 8.79
C VAL A 322 -4.26 -13.33 9.67
N ARG A 323 -3.97 -14.31 10.51
CA ARG A 323 -2.94 -14.24 11.56
C ARG A 323 -1.67 -14.95 11.12
N LEU A 324 -0.51 -14.44 11.55
CA LEU A 324 0.78 -15.06 11.21
C LEU A 324 1.03 -16.35 12.00
N LEU A 325 0.53 -16.42 13.24
CA LEU A 325 0.62 -17.56 14.15
C LEU A 325 -0.77 -18.13 14.46
#